data_AF-A0A0Q7W9N9-F1
#
_entry.id   AF-A0A0Q7W9N9-F1
#
_cell.length_a   1.000
_cell.length_b   1.000
_cell.length_c   1.000
_cell.angle_alpha   90.00
_cell.angle_beta   90.00
_cell.angle_gamma   90.00
#
_symmetry.space_group_name_H-M   'P 1'
#
loop_
_entity.id
_entity.type
_entity.pdbx_description
1 polymer ?
#
loop_
_entity_poly.entity_id
_entity_poly.type
_entity_poly.pdbx_seq_one_letter_code
_entity_poly.pdbx_strand_id
1 'polypeptide(L)'
;MGAEDTLSGRSLSVYTAVYTETGMGILIKNPEAERAVRELAELTGESLTTAVEVAVKERLEAKRAAAPRHKPRSVAEMDAITWKYLTPEARAGLIPPITKADFDEINEIPGLDDE
;
A
#
# COMPACT_ATOMS: atom_id res chain seq x y z
N MET A 1 63.23 -16.30 19.62
CA MET A 1 62.49 -17.22 18.73
C MET A 1 61.09 -17.30 19.33
N GLY A 2 60.14 -16.43 19.02
CA GLY A 2 59.82 -15.76 17.77
C GLY A 2 58.46 -16.28 17.32
N ALA A 3 57.53 -15.35 17.04
CA ALA A 3 56.16 -15.51 16.56
C ALA A 3 55.08 -15.72 17.64
N GLU A 4 54.62 -14.60 18.18
CA GLU A 4 53.18 -14.29 18.12
C GLU A 4 52.59 -14.66 16.75
N ASP A 5 51.52 -15.46 16.72
CA ASP A 5 50.59 -15.41 15.60
C ASP A 5 49.14 -15.62 16.06
N THR A 6 48.38 -14.60 15.72
CA THR A 6 46.98 -14.36 15.97
C THR A 6 46.11 -15.15 15.01
N LEU A 7 45.22 -16.03 15.49
CA LEU A 7 44.05 -16.43 14.72
C LEU A 7 42.77 -16.33 15.56
N SER A 8 42.33 -15.07 15.65
CA SER A 8 40.97 -14.64 15.33
C SER A 8 39.84 -15.43 16.01
N GLY A 9 39.33 -14.85 17.09
CA GLY A 9 38.02 -15.12 17.66
C GLY A 9 36.91 -14.82 16.65
N ARG A 10 36.71 -15.75 15.71
CA ARG A 10 35.51 -15.82 14.89
C ARG A 10 34.51 -16.68 15.63
N SER A 11 33.63 -15.99 16.37
CA SER A 11 32.28 -16.48 16.67
C SER A 11 31.70 -17.04 15.37
N LEU A 12 31.71 -18.36 15.24
CA LEU A 12 30.97 -19.08 14.21
C LEU A 12 29.50 -18.73 14.42
N SER A 13 28.99 -17.82 13.60
CA SER A 13 27.56 -17.49 13.53
C SER A 13 26.81 -18.75 13.08
N VAL A 14 26.29 -19.50 14.05
CA VAL A 14 25.57 -20.79 13.87
C VAL A 14 24.17 -20.61 13.26
N TYR A 15 23.94 -19.61 12.40
CA TYR A 15 22.64 -19.36 11.79
C TYR A 15 22.71 -19.22 10.27
N THR A 16 23.37 -20.17 9.60
CA THR A 16 23.15 -20.41 8.16
C THR A 16 22.85 -21.88 7.91
N ALA A 17 21.88 -22.43 8.66
CA ALA A 17 21.19 -23.64 8.22
C ALA A 17 20.25 -23.25 7.06
N VAL A 18 20.80 -23.42 5.85
CA VAL A 18 20.12 -23.77 4.60
C VAL A 18 18.59 -23.74 4.66
N TYR A 19 17.99 -22.59 4.33
CA TYR A 19 16.56 -22.52 3.97
C TYR A 19 16.40 -23.01 2.53
N THR A 20 16.17 -24.31 2.37
CA THR A 20 15.65 -24.88 1.11
C THR A 20 14.14 -25.01 1.20
N GLU A 21 13.45 -23.89 1.09
CA GLU A 21 12.14 -23.76 0.46
C GLU A 21 12.07 -22.33 -0.07
N THR A 22 11.41 -22.12 -1.20
CA THR A 22 11.27 -20.82 -1.88
C THR A 22 10.36 -19.87 -1.08
N GLY A 23 10.69 -19.61 0.19
CA GLY A 23 9.95 -18.79 1.14
C GLY A 23 10.59 -17.42 1.26
N MET A 24 9.83 -16.38 0.95
CA MET A 24 10.31 -15.00 1.05
C MET A 24 10.66 -14.65 2.50
N GLY A 25 11.84 -14.08 2.71
CA GLY A 25 12.30 -13.58 4.01
C GLY A 25 12.41 -12.06 4.03
N ILE A 26 12.18 -11.45 5.20
CA ILE A 26 12.39 -10.02 5.42
C ILE A 26 13.72 -9.85 6.17
N LEU A 27 14.65 -9.07 5.60
CA LEU A 27 15.91 -8.71 6.26
C LEU A 27 15.75 -7.35 6.98
N ILE A 28 15.87 -7.37 8.30
CA ILE A 28 15.86 -6.16 9.14
C ILE A 28 17.30 -5.85 9.56
N LYS A 29 17.84 -4.71 9.09
CA LYS A 29 19.21 -4.26 9.44
C LYS A 29 19.26 -3.35 10.67
N ASN A 30 18.11 -3.02 11.26
CA ASN A 30 18.02 -2.20 12.45
C ASN A 30 18.10 -3.09 13.72
N PRO A 31 19.13 -2.93 14.58
CA PRO A 31 19.31 -3.76 15.77
C PRO A 31 18.23 -3.55 16.83
N GLU A 32 17.64 -2.36 16.93
CA GLU A 32 16.56 -2.08 17.88
C GLU A 32 15.27 -2.81 17.50
N ALA A 33 14.98 -2.85 16.19
CA ALA A 33 13.84 -3.57 15.67
C ALA A 33 13.98 -5.08 15.88
N GLU A 34 15.18 -5.63 15.69
CA GLU A 34 15.46 -7.05 15.96
C GLU A 34 15.26 -7.40 17.44
N ARG A 35 15.78 -6.57 18.35
CA ARG A 35 15.59 -6.76 19.79
C ARG A 35 14.12 -6.70 20.18
N ALA A 36 13.38 -5.71 19.66
CA ALA A 36 11.96 -5.58 19.95
C ALA A 36 11.14 -6.78 19.46
N VAL A 37 11.48 -7.33 18.28
CA VAL A 37 10.82 -8.54 17.76
C VAL A 37 11.14 -9.77 18.63
N ARG A 38 12.38 -9.91 19.11
CA ARG A 38 12.73 -10.97 20.05
C ARG A 38 11.98 -10.87 21.36
N GLU A 39 11.96 -9.68 21.96
CA GLU A 39 11.24 -9.44 23.21
C GLU A 39 9.76 -9.73 23.06
N LEU A 40 9.14 -9.30 21.95
CA LEU A 40 7.75 -9.61 21.65
C LEU A 40 7.51 -11.13 21.55
N ALA A 41 8.35 -11.84 20.81
CA ALA A 41 8.24 -13.29 20.64
C ALA A 41 8.45 -14.06 21.96
N GLU A 42 9.37 -13.61 22.82
CA GLU A 42 9.59 -14.19 24.15
C GLU A 42 8.39 -13.99 25.07
N LEU A 43 7.78 -12.80 25.03
CA LEU A 43 6.60 -12.48 25.84
C LEU A 43 5.33 -13.20 25.36
N THR A 44 5.17 -13.40 24.05
CA THR A 44 4.00 -14.09 23.48
C THR A 44 4.18 -15.60 23.37
N GLY A 45 5.41 -16.12 23.45
CA GLY A 45 5.73 -17.53 23.22
C GLY A 45 5.64 -17.94 21.75
N GLU A 46 5.65 -16.97 20.83
CA GLU A 46 5.50 -17.19 19.40
C GLU A 46 6.86 -17.23 18.67
N SER A 47 6.86 -17.66 17.41
CA SER A 47 8.05 -17.52 16.56
C SER A 47 8.27 -16.05 16.18
N LEU A 48 9.52 -15.65 15.88
CA LEU A 48 9.83 -14.28 15.42
C LEU A 48 8.99 -13.88 14.19
N THR A 49 8.77 -14.83 13.28
CA THR A 49 7.95 -14.61 12.07
C THR A 49 6.50 -14.35 12.43
N THR A 50 5.93 -15.17 13.33
CA THR A 50 4.54 -15.04 13.78
C THR A 50 4.32 -13.72 14.53
N ALA A 51 5.23 -13.38 15.46
CA ALA A 51 5.16 -12.14 16.21
C ALA A 51 5.17 -10.90 15.30
N VAL A 52 6.03 -10.88 14.27
CA VAL A 52 6.08 -9.80 13.27
C VAL A 52 4.81 -9.78 12.42
N GLU A 53 4.34 -10.94 11.96
CA GLU A 53 3.14 -11.04 11.14
C GLU A 53 1.91 -10.48 11.86
N VAL A 54 1.69 -10.90 13.11
CA VAL A 54 0.57 -10.45 13.95
C VAL A 54 0.69 -8.95 14.21
N ALA A 55 1.85 -8.47 14.68
CA ALA A 55 2.05 -7.05 14.98
C ALA A 55 1.82 -6.15 13.74
N VAL A 56 2.27 -6.58 12.56
CA VAL A 56 2.04 -5.85 11.30
C VAL A 56 0.57 -5.86 10.92
N LYS A 57 -0.11 -7.02 11.03
CA LYS A 57 -1.55 -7.14 10.73
C LYS A 57 -2.39 -6.25 11.63
N GLU A 58 -2.17 -6.29 12.93
CA GLU A 58 -2.87 -5.45 13.90
C GLU A 58 -2.62 -3.96 13.62
N ARG A 59 -1.37 -3.58 13.33
CA ARG A 59 -1.03 -2.19 13.02
C ARG A 59 -1.70 -1.72 11.73
N LEU A 60 -1.77 -2.58 10.71
CA LEU A 60 -2.46 -2.29 9.46
C LEU A 60 -3.97 -2.18 9.67
N GLU A 61 -4.57 -3.06 10.45
CA GLU A 61 -6.00 -3.02 10.76
C GLU A 61 -6.35 -1.74 11.51
N ALA A 62 -5.58 -1.38 12.55
CA ALA A 62 -5.76 -0.13 13.28
C ALA A 62 -5.66 1.10 12.34
N LYS A 63 -4.73 1.08 11.37
CA LYS A 63 -4.59 2.15 10.37
C LYS A 63 -5.75 2.17 9.37
N ARG A 64 -6.25 1.01 8.93
CA ARG A 64 -7.40 0.91 8.02
C ARG A 64 -8.71 1.32 8.70
N ALA A 65 -8.88 0.98 9.98
CA ALA A 65 -10.02 1.41 10.78
C ALA A 65 -10.00 2.91 11.06
N ALA A 66 -8.81 3.49 11.29
CA ALA A 66 -8.63 4.93 11.52
C ALA A 66 -8.65 5.76 10.23
N ALA A 67 -8.41 5.16 9.06
CA ALA A 67 -8.53 5.87 7.80
C ALA A 67 -9.99 6.32 7.63
N PRO A 68 -10.25 7.60 7.32
CA PRO A 68 -11.61 8.03 7.05
C PRO A 68 -12.12 7.19 5.89
N ARG A 69 -13.10 6.32 6.17
CA ARG A 69 -13.81 5.60 5.11
C ARG A 69 -14.27 6.68 4.14
N HIS A 70 -13.83 6.62 2.89
CA HIS A 70 -14.30 7.54 1.86
C HIS A 70 -15.83 7.44 1.87
N LYS A 71 -16.49 8.41 2.48
CA LYS A 71 -17.95 8.43 2.56
C LYS A 71 -18.41 8.76 1.14
N PRO A 72 -19.04 7.82 0.41
CA PRO A 72 -19.62 8.18 -0.87
C PRO A 72 -20.58 9.33 -0.61
N ARG A 73 -20.46 10.39 -1.41
CA ARG A 73 -21.39 11.52 -1.30
C ARG A 73 -22.79 11.02 -1.62
N SER A 74 -23.76 11.47 -0.85
CA SER A 74 -25.17 11.29 -1.20
C SER A 74 -25.51 12.07 -2.48
N VAL A 75 -26.55 11.64 -3.19
CA VAL A 75 -27.08 12.37 -4.35
C VAL A 75 -27.35 13.83 -4.00
N ALA A 76 -27.93 14.09 -2.82
CA ALA A 76 -28.19 15.45 -2.34
C ALA A 76 -26.89 16.29 -2.15
N GLU A 77 -25.81 15.69 -1.63
CA GLU A 77 -24.51 16.37 -1.52
C GLU A 77 -23.91 16.65 -2.91
N MET A 78 -24.09 15.74 -3.87
CA MET A 78 -23.64 15.92 -5.25
C MET A 78 -24.42 17.04 -5.94
N ASP A 79 -25.74 17.06 -5.80
CA ASP A 79 -26.60 18.12 -6.33
C ASP A 79 -26.23 19.46 -5.71
N ALA A 80 -26.02 19.53 -4.39
CA ALA A 80 -25.60 20.75 -3.72
C ALA A 80 -24.25 21.27 -4.23
N ILE A 81 -23.29 20.39 -4.51
CA ILE A 81 -22.01 20.76 -5.13
C ILE A 81 -22.26 21.29 -6.55
N THR A 82 -23.03 20.58 -7.36
CA THR A 82 -23.38 21.01 -8.72
C THR A 82 -24.01 22.39 -8.71
N TRP A 83 -25.04 22.62 -7.90
CA TRP A 83 -25.71 23.91 -7.78
C TRP A 83 -24.83 25.02 -7.21
N LYS A 84 -23.86 24.68 -6.35
CA LYS A 84 -22.88 25.65 -5.84
C LYS A 84 -21.95 26.19 -6.94
N TYR A 85 -21.56 25.35 -7.90
CA TYR A 85 -20.57 25.72 -8.92
C TYR A 85 -21.19 26.04 -10.28
N LEU A 86 -22.38 25.52 -10.59
CA LEU A 86 -23.14 25.82 -11.80
C LEU A 86 -23.91 27.13 -11.65
N THR A 87 -23.18 28.23 -11.47
CA THR A 87 -23.78 29.57 -11.45
C THR A 87 -24.35 29.93 -12.83
N PRO A 88 -25.24 30.92 -12.94
CA PRO A 88 -25.74 31.39 -14.23
C PRO A 88 -24.61 31.76 -15.21
N GLU A 89 -23.53 32.36 -14.71
CA GLU A 89 -22.35 32.74 -15.49
C GLU A 89 -21.54 31.52 -15.93
N ALA A 90 -21.32 30.56 -15.03
CA ALA A 90 -20.66 29.30 -15.37
C ALA A 90 -21.46 28.52 -16.43
N ARG A 91 -22.79 28.53 -16.32
CA ARG A 91 -23.70 27.88 -17.27
C ARG A 91 -23.68 28.56 -18.65
N ALA A 92 -23.56 29.89 -18.69
CA ALA A 92 -23.49 30.63 -19.94
C ALA A 92 -22.21 30.36 -20.74
N GLY A 93 -21.11 29.96 -20.07
CA GLY A 93 -19.85 29.58 -20.71
C GLY A 93 -19.74 28.10 -21.07
N LEU A 94 -20.77 27.28 -20.82
CA LEU A 94 -20.76 25.89 -21.23
C LEU A 94 -20.96 25.75 -22.73
N ILE A 95 -20.34 24.72 -23.30
CA ILE A 95 -20.61 24.29 -24.67
C ILE A 95 -22.12 24.02 -24.76
N PRO A 96 -22.81 24.48 -25.83
CA PRO A 96 -24.20 24.11 -26.07
C PRO A 96 -24.38 22.59 -25.96
N PRO A 97 -25.58 22.10 -25.59
CA PRO A 97 -25.83 20.66 -25.55
C PRO A 97 -25.38 20.04 -26.87
N ILE A 98 -24.34 19.20 -26.79
CA ILE A 98 -23.78 18.53 -27.95
C ILE A 98 -24.90 17.72 -28.60
N THR A 99 -25.13 17.93 -29.90
CA THR A 99 -26.13 17.13 -30.58
C THR A 99 -25.61 15.71 -30.76
N LYS A 100 -26.52 14.76 -31.01
CA LYS A 100 -26.10 13.39 -31.33
C LYS A 100 -25.16 13.37 -32.55
N ALA A 101 -25.46 14.16 -33.57
CA ALA A 101 -24.61 14.28 -34.76
C ALA A 101 -23.20 14.79 -34.45
N ASP A 102 -23.08 15.82 -33.59
CA ASP A 102 -21.77 16.34 -33.16
C ASP A 102 -20.97 15.30 -32.34
N PHE A 103 -21.66 14.48 -31.54
CA PHE A 103 -21.03 13.39 -30.78
C PHE A 103 -20.54 12.28 -31.69
N ASP A 104 -21.35 11.89 -32.67
CA ASP A 104 -21.04 10.83 -33.63
C ASP A 104 -19.86 11.25 -34.53
N GLU A 105 -19.78 12.52 -34.96
CA GLU A 105 -18.64 13.07 -35.72
C GLU A 105 -17.30 13.01 -34.95
N ILE A 106 -17.33 13.20 -33.63
CA ILE A 106 -16.12 13.14 -32.78
C ILE A 106 -15.71 11.71 -32.46
N ASN A 107 -16.68 10.79 -32.39
CA ASN A 107 -16.47 9.40 -31.96
C ASN A 107 -16.57 8.40 -33.11
N GLU A 108 -16.56 8.84 -34.36
CA GLU A 108 -16.52 7.96 -35.51
C GLU A 108 -15.24 7.10 -35.43
N ILE A 109 -15.41 5.81 -35.12
CA ILE A 109 -14.32 4.86 -35.00
C ILE A 109 -14.04 4.34 -36.42
N PRO A 110 -12.89 4.63 -37.03
CA PRO A 110 -12.62 4.22 -38.40
C PRO A 110 -12.71 2.69 -38.55
N GLY A 111 -13.67 2.22 -39.36
CA GLY A 111 -13.89 0.80 -39.67
C GLY A 111 -14.86 0.04 -38.77
N LEU A 112 -15.64 0.73 -37.93
CA LEU A 112 -16.77 0.14 -37.19
C LEU A 112 -18.06 0.80 -37.69
N ASP A 113 -18.85 0.07 -38.47
CA ASP A 113 -20.18 0.54 -38.89
C ASP A 113 -21.20 0.27 -37.77
N ASP A 114 -22.14 1.19 -37.55
CA ASP A 114 -23.26 1.05 -36.61
C ASP A 114 -24.28 0.02 -37.12
N GLU A 115 -23.97 -1.29 -37.08
CA GLU A 115 -24.94 -2.39 -37.32
C GLU A 115 -25.86 -2.65 -36.11
#